data_AF-A0A7R9UP90-F1
#
_entry.id   AF-A0A7R9UP90-F1
#
_cell.length_a   1.000
_cell.length_b   1.000
_cell.length_c   1.000
_cell.angle_alpha   90.00
_cell.angle_beta   90.00
_cell.angle_gamma   90.00
#
_symmetry.space_group_name_H-M   'P 1'
#
loop_
_entity.id
_entity.type
_entity.pdbx_description
1 polymer ?
#
loop_
_entity_poly.entity_id
_entity_poly.type
_entity_poly.pdbx_seq_one_letter_code
_entity_poly.pdbx_strand_id
1 'polypeptide(L)'
;DARPSAVRAASEPPALPALAVDVRPGETLYLPFGWWHQVVAQPDEVSGLCASVSHFYTPFFCRLGGKTARQIGPMAINPAYRVLANACIAGALLRADGGGRRADSDSDSD
;
A
#
# COMPACT_ATOMS: atom_id res chain seq x y z
N ASP A 1 -17.57 23.81 44.63
CA ASP A 1 -17.45 23.63 43.17
C ASP A 1 -16.07 23.17 42.76
N ALA A 2 -15.94 21.92 42.31
CA ALA A 2 -14.86 21.47 41.43
C ALA A 2 -15.25 20.11 40.84
N ARG A 3 -15.73 20.09 39.58
CA ARG A 3 -15.95 18.84 38.84
C ARG A 3 -14.58 18.34 38.33
N PRO A 4 -14.22 17.06 38.48
CA PRO A 4 -13.07 16.52 37.77
C PRO A 4 -13.37 16.50 36.27
N SER A 5 -12.49 17.14 35.50
CA SER A 5 -12.48 17.13 34.04
C SER A 5 -12.27 15.69 33.56
N ALA A 6 -13.32 15.10 32.98
CA ALA A 6 -13.23 13.79 32.37
C ALA A 6 -12.34 13.89 31.12
N VAL A 7 -11.08 13.49 31.27
CA VAL A 7 -10.25 13.09 30.13
C VAL A 7 -11.01 11.95 29.47
N ARG A 8 -11.67 12.23 28.34
CA ARG A 8 -12.29 11.20 27.51
C ARG A 8 -11.17 10.21 27.18
N ALA A 9 -11.24 9.01 27.78
CA ALA A 9 -10.44 7.89 27.34
C ALA A 9 -10.63 7.80 25.83
N ALA A 10 -9.53 7.93 25.08
CA ALA A 10 -9.57 7.68 23.65
C ALA A 10 -10.15 6.28 23.49
N SER A 11 -11.36 6.18 22.93
CA SER A 11 -11.96 4.90 22.62
C SER A 11 -10.94 4.10 21.83
N GLU A 12 -10.61 2.88 22.28
CA GLU A 12 -9.74 2.01 21.52
C GLU A 12 -10.23 1.96 20.07
N PRO A 13 -9.32 2.13 19.08
CA PRO A 13 -9.73 2.03 17.70
C PRO A 13 -10.39 0.66 17.49
N PRO A 14 -11.53 0.60 16.78
CA PRO A 14 -12.21 -0.67 16.54
C PRO A 14 -11.21 -1.65 15.92
N ALA A 15 -11.01 -2.79 16.58
CA ALA A 15 -10.21 -3.87 16.04
C ALA A 15 -10.88 -4.33 14.75
N LEU A 16 -10.28 -4.00 13.60
CA LEU A 16 -10.75 -4.50 12.32
C LEU A 16 -10.62 -6.03 12.35
N PRO A 17 -11.65 -6.79 11.92
CA PRO A 17 -11.53 -8.23 11.83
C PRO A 17 -10.39 -8.60 10.89
N ALA A 18 -9.60 -9.59 11.28
CA ALA A 18 -8.51 -10.08 10.44
C ALA A 18 -9.06 -10.64 9.13
N LEU A 19 -8.47 -10.24 8.01
CA LEU A 19 -8.76 -10.84 6.71
C LEU A 19 -8.07 -12.21 6.64
N ALA A 20 -8.84 -13.27 6.47
CA ALA A 20 -8.34 -14.62 6.24
C ALA A 20 -8.34 -14.94 4.74
N VAL A 21 -7.23 -15.48 4.24
CA VAL A 21 -7.05 -15.85 2.84
C VAL A 21 -6.33 -17.19 2.76
N ASP A 22 -6.87 -18.12 1.97
CA ASP A 22 -6.19 -19.37 1.62
C ASP A 22 -5.46 -19.18 0.28
N VAL A 23 -4.18 -19.58 0.24
CA VAL A 23 -3.32 -19.47 -0.95
C VAL A 23 -2.97 -20.87 -1.44
N ARG A 24 -3.33 -21.17 -2.69
CA ARG A 24 -3.15 -22.49 -3.31
C ARG A 24 -1.84 -22.56 -4.11
N PRO A 25 -1.35 -23.77 -4.45
CA PRO A 25 -0.18 -23.91 -5.30
C PRO A 25 -0.31 -23.13 -6.62
N GLY A 26 0.69 -22.29 -6.92
CA GLY A 26 0.70 -21.44 -8.11
C GLY A 26 0.09 -20.05 -7.91
N GLU A 27 -0.59 -19.79 -6.80
CA GLU A 27 -1.14 -18.48 -6.50
C GLU A 27 -0.10 -17.53 -5.89
N THR A 28 -0.37 -16.23 -5.96
CA THR A 28 0.49 -15.19 -5.40
C THR A 28 -0.33 -14.24 -4.56
N LEU A 29 0.11 -14.03 -3.32
CA LEU A 29 -0.47 -13.05 -2.40
C LEU A 29 0.42 -11.81 -2.35
N TYR A 30 -0.14 -10.64 -2.65
CA TYR A 30 0.51 -9.36 -2.37
C TYR A 30 0.26 -8.94 -0.92
N LEU A 31 1.33 -8.87 -0.12
CA LEU A 31 1.29 -8.36 1.25
C LEU A 31 1.83 -6.93 1.28
N PRO A 32 1.00 -5.92 1.55
CA PRO A 32 1.47 -4.53 1.62
C PRO A 32 2.48 -4.34 2.75
N PHE A 33 3.43 -3.43 2.52
CA PHE A 33 4.46 -3.14 3.51
C PHE A 33 3.87 -2.64 4.83
N GLY A 34 4.32 -3.23 5.94
CA GLY A 34 3.91 -2.86 7.30
C GLY A 34 2.57 -3.44 7.73
N TRP A 35 1.93 -4.29 6.93
CA TRP A 35 0.73 -5.01 7.35
C TRP A 35 1.08 -6.19 8.25
N TRP A 36 0.44 -6.25 9.40
CA TRP A 36 0.48 -7.41 10.28
C TRP A 36 -0.18 -8.61 9.59
N HIS A 37 0.48 -9.75 9.66
CA HIS A 37 -0.03 -10.99 9.09
C HIS A 37 0.46 -12.19 9.90
N GLN A 38 -0.36 -13.25 9.91
CA GLN A 38 -0.03 -14.55 10.45
C GLN A 38 -0.13 -15.56 9.32
N VAL A 39 0.87 -16.44 9.21
CA VAL A 39 0.89 -17.51 8.21
C VAL A 39 0.74 -18.84 8.93
N VAL A 40 -0.23 -19.64 8.50
CA VAL A 40 -0.44 -21.01 8.98
C VAL A 40 -0.21 -21.95 7.80
N ALA A 41 0.71 -22.89 7.96
CA ALA A 41 0.98 -23.89 6.93
C ALA A 41 -0.12 -24.97 6.96
N GLN A 42 -0.67 -25.29 5.79
CA GLN A 42 -1.57 -26.41 5.58
C GLN A 42 -0.85 -27.42 4.68
N PRO A 43 -0.25 -28.49 5.24
CA PRO A 43 0.44 -29.50 4.45
C PRO A 43 -0.51 -30.20 3.48
N ASP A 44 -0.05 -30.44 2.26
CA ASP A 44 -0.78 -31.24 1.27
C ASP A 44 -0.98 -32.68 1.76
N GLU A 45 -2.11 -33.30 1.42
CA GLU A 45 -2.49 -34.64 1.90
C GLU A 45 -1.57 -35.75 1.38
N VAL A 46 -1.02 -35.58 0.16
CA VAL A 46 -0.22 -36.61 -0.51
C VAL A 46 1.23 -36.55 -0.06
N SER A 47 1.81 -35.36 -0.10
CA SER A 47 3.23 -35.14 0.22
C SER A 47 3.47 -34.85 1.70
N GLY A 48 2.46 -34.38 2.44
CA GLY A 48 2.62 -33.89 3.80
C GLY A 48 3.46 -32.61 3.90
N LEU A 49 3.64 -31.88 2.79
CA LEU A 49 4.51 -30.71 2.70
C LEU A 49 3.72 -29.44 2.36
N CYS A 50 4.22 -28.30 2.84
CA CYS A 50 3.77 -26.96 2.48
C CYS A 50 5.00 -26.09 2.26
N ALA A 51 5.12 -25.48 1.08
CA ALA A 51 6.24 -24.62 0.72
C ALA A 51 5.74 -23.33 0.07
N SER A 52 6.45 -22.23 0.32
CA SER A 52 6.18 -20.93 -0.29
C SER A 52 7.49 -20.17 -0.51
N VAL A 53 7.48 -19.23 -1.45
CA VAL A 53 8.62 -18.35 -1.72
C VAL A 53 8.15 -16.91 -1.58
N SER A 54 8.86 -16.13 -0.78
CA SER A 54 8.58 -14.70 -0.58
C SER A 54 9.60 -13.84 -1.31
N HIS A 55 9.12 -12.88 -2.08
CA HIS A 55 9.95 -11.86 -2.74
C HIS A 55 9.77 -10.52 -2.02
N PHE A 56 10.86 -10.01 -1.44
CA PHE A 56 10.84 -8.75 -0.71
C PHE A 56 11.33 -7.62 -1.61
N TYR A 57 10.46 -6.64 -1.82
CA TYR A 57 10.77 -5.42 -2.55
C TYR A 57 10.92 -4.24 -1.60
N THR A 58 11.85 -3.34 -1.91
CA THR A 58 11.96 -2.07 -1.22
C THR A 58 10.65 -1.29 -1.43
N PRO A 59 9.96 -0.84 -0.37
CA PRO A 59 8.64 -0.22 -0.54
C PRO A 59 8.79 1.18 -1.12
N PHE A 60 7.87 1.56 -2.01
CA PHE A 60 7.83 2.91 -2.60
C PHE A 60 7.54 3.99 -1.56
N PHE A 61 6.69 3.67 -0.57
CA PHE A 61 6.47 4.50 0.60
C PHE A 61 7.19 3.91 1.80
N CYS A 62 7.90 4.73 2.57
CA CYS A 62 8.52 4.30 3.81
C CYS A 62 8.13 5.25 4.95
N ARG A 63 8.26 4.74 6.18
CA ARG A 63 8.12 5.56 7.39
C ARG A 63 9.50 6.07 7.77
N LEU A 64 9.64 7.39 7.78
CA LEU A 64 10.86 8.05 8.23
C LEU A 64 10.87 7.96 9.77
N GLY A 65 11.73 7.09 10.33
CA GLY A 65 11.79 6.87 11.77
C GLY A 65 12.75 5.76 12.21
N GLY A 66 13.13 4.85 11.32
CA GLY A 66 14.03 3.74 11.66
C GLY A 66 13.41 2.74 12.63
N LYS A 67 14.15 1.66 12.95
CA LYS A 67 13.68 0.55 13.80
C LYS A 67 13.47 0.95 15.28
N THR A 68 13.92 2.13 15.68
CA THR A 68 13.90 2.63 17.07
C THR A 68 12.83 3.70 17.32
N ALA A 69 12.12 4.15 16.29
CA ALA A 69 11.07 5.14 16.48
C ALA A 69 9.90 4.53 17.27
N ARG A 70 9.65 5.08 18.47
CA ARG A 70 8.50 4.74 19.32
C ARG A 70 7.17 5.18 18.73
N GLN A 71 7.20 6.07 17.74
CA GLN A 71 6.03 6.55 17.02
C GLN A 71 6.15 6.24 15.53
N ILE A 72 5.01 5.87 14.97
CA ILE A 72 4.81 5.74 13.53
C ILE A 72 5.04 7.12 12.90
N GLY A 73 6.20 7.30 12.25
CA GLY A 73 6.52 8.52 11.51
C GLY A 73 5.64 8.69 10.27
N PRO A 74 5.61 9.90 9.67
CA PRO A 74 4.82 10.17 8.47
C PRO A 74 5.27 9.26 7.33
N MET A 75 4.30 8.88 6.50
CA MET A 75 4.56 8.13 5.28
C MET A 75 5.16 9.09 4.24
N ALA A 76 6.35 8.77 3.74
CA ALA A 76 7.03 9.55 2.70
C ALA A 76 7.43 8.65 1.54
N ILE A 77 7.67 9.25 0.37
CA ILE A 77 8.29 8.53 -0.74
C ILE A 77 9.69 8.10 -0.29
N ASN A 78 9.97 6.82 -0.48
CA ASN A 78 11.26 6.27 -0.14
C ASN A 78 12.34 6.94 -1.01
N PRO A 79 13.42 7.48 -0.40
CA PRO A 79 14.47 8.21 -1.11
C PRO A 79 15.07 7.43 -2.29
N ALA A 80 15.13 6.10 -2.22
CA ALA A 80 15.62 5.24 -3.29
C ALA A 80 14.84 5.42 -4.61
N TYR A 81 13.57 5.82 -4.52
CA TYR A 81 12.69 6.00 -5.67
C TYR A 81 12.49 7.47 -6.06
N ARG A 82 13.18 8.42 -5.42
CA ARG A 82 12.95 9.86 -5.64
C ARG A 82 13.10 10.25 -7.12
N VAL A 83 14.11 9.73 -7.80
CA VAL A 83 14.37 10.02 -9.23
C VAL A 83 13.23 9.49 -10.10
N LEU A 84 12.83 8.24 -9.88
CA LEU A 84 11.72 7.60 -10.61
C LEU A 84 10.39 8.33 -10.36
N ALA A 85 10.09 8.64 -9.10
CA ALA A 85 8.89 9.35 -8.71
C ALA A 85 8.80 10.73 -9.38
N ASN A 86 9.89 11.49 -9.37
CA ASN A 86 9.95 12.79 -10.03
C ASN A 86 9.74 12.67 -11.55
N ALA A 87 10.36 11.67 -12.19
CA ALA A 87 10.20 11.44 -13.63
C ALA A 87 8.75 11.07 -14.00
N CYS A 88 8.09 10.21 -13.21
CA CYS A 88 6.69 9.85 -13.42
C CYS A 88 5.75 11.06 -13.25
N ILE A 89 5.97 11.87 -12.21
CA ILE A 89 5.16 13.07 -11.95
C ILE A 89 5.36 14.09 -13.08
N ALA A 90 6.60 14.36 -13.49
CA ALA A 90 6.88 15.27 -14.60
C ALA A 90 6.27 14.79 -15.92
N GLY A 91 6.37 13.49 -16.22
CA GLY A 91 5.75 12.89 -17.40
C GLY A 91 4.23 12.90 -17.38
N ALA A 92 3.61 12.75 -16.20
CA ALA A 92 2.16 12.87 -16.03
C ALA A 92 1.68 14.31 -16.25
N LEU A 93 2.42 15.30 -15.73
CA LEU A 93 2.12 16.72 -15.93
C LEU A 93 2.24 17.13 -17.40
N LEU A 94 3.29 16.69 -18.10
CA LEU A 94 3.44 16.94 -19.54
C LEU A 94 2.32 16.32 -20.39
N ARG A 95 1.75 15.18 -19.97
CA ARG A 95 0.61 14.56 -20.65
C ARG A 95 -0.72 15.25 -20.32
N ALA A 96 -0.87 15.80 -19.12
CA ALA A 96 -2.05 16.57 -18.74
C ALA A 96 -2.15 17.89 -19.52
N ASP A 97 -1.02 18.55 -19.77
CA ASP A 97 -0.97 19.80 -20.55
C ASP A 97 -1.13 19.58 -22.08
N GLY A 98 -0.96 18.35 -22.57
CA GLY A 98 -1.09 17.99 -23.99
C GLY A 98 -2.50 17.66 -24.48
N GLY A 99 -3.52 17.69 -23.62
CA GLY A 99 -4.91 17.28 -23.93
C GLY A 99 -5.77 18.29 -24.68
N GLY A 100 -5.22 19.43 -25.11
CA GLY A 100 -5.96 20.53 -25.73
C GLY A 100 -5.72 20.69 -27.23
N ARG A 101 -6.29 19.78 -28.04
CA ARG A 101 -6.85 20.01 -29.40
C ARG A 101 -7.05 18.67 -30.11
N ARG A 102 -8.19 18.01 -29.86
CA ARG A 102 -8.83 17.24 -30.93
C ARG A 102 -9.34 18.27 -31.92
N ALA A 103 -8.74 18.31 -33.10
CA ALA A 103 -9.37 18.96 -34.24
C ALA A 103 -10.57 18.09 -34.59
N ASP A 104 -11.75 18.50 -34.13
CA ASP A 104 -13.01 18.03 -34.67
C ASP A 104 -13.07 18.58 -36.10
N SER A 105 -12.74 17.73 -37.07
CA SER A 105 -13.03 17.97 -38.47
C SER A 105 -13.89 16.79 -38.95
N ASP A 106 -15.14 16.80 -38.50
CA ASP A 106 -16.22 16.04 -39.10
C ASP A 106 -17.22 17.04 -39.69
N SER A 107 -17.42 16.89 -41.01
CA SER A 107 -18.65 17.14 -41.81
C SER A 107 -19.26 18.57 -41.80
N ASP A 108 -19.83 19.11 -42.88
CA ASP A 108 -20.49 18.53 -44.05
C ASP A 108 -20.89 19.66 -45.03
N SER A 109 -21.05 19.32 -46.33
CA SER A 109 -21.94 19.94 -47.36
C SER A 109 -21.66 21.40 -47.78
N ASP A 110 -21.62 21.81 -49.06
CA ASP A 110 -22.27 21.37 -50.32
C ASP A 110 -21.30 21.28 -51.52
#